data_AF-A0A176YRS0-F1
#
_entry.id   AF-A0A176YRS0-F1
#
_cell.length_a   1.000
_cell.length_b   1.000
_cell.length_c   1.000
_cell.angle_alpha   90.00
_cell.angle_beta   90.00
_cell.angle_gamma   90.00
#
_symmetry.space_group_name_H-M   'P 1'
#
loop_
_entity.id
_entity.type
_entity.pdbx_description
1 polymer ?
#
loop_
_entity_poly.entity_id
_entity_poly.type
_entity_poly.pdbx_seq_one_letter_code
_entity_poly.pdbx_strand_id
1 'polypeptide(L)' 'MQSIEGTINLSAGDLVGHLNCGYLTELDLKVANGQLQKPKPKIYPVLATLAERSALHEQRYIDHLRKGA' A
#
# COMPACT_ATOMS: atom_id res chain seq x y z
N MET A 1 3.80 -4.27 -1.72
CA MET A 1 4.56 -5.22 -2.53
C MET A 1 3.72 -6.47 -2.73
N GLN A 2 3.61 -6.96 -3.96
CA GLN A 2 2.86 -8.17 -4.29
C GLN A 2 3.57 -8.96 -5.39
N SER A 3 3.55 -10.28 -5.32
CA SER A 3 4.01 -11.16 -6.40
C SER A 3 2.84 -11.50 -7.31
N ILE A 4 2.90 -11.10 -8.57
CA ILE A 4 1.89 -11.38 -9.59
C ILE A 4 2.62 -12.10 -10.74
N GLU A 5 2.26 -13.36 -10.98
CA GLU A 5 2.88 -14.20 -12.02
C GLU A 5 4.42 -14.25 -11.94
N GLY A 6 4.96 -14.27 -10.72
CA GLY A 6 6.41 -14.29 -10.49
C GLY A 6 7.11 -12.93 -10.66
N THR A 7 6.37 -11.88 -11.02
CA THR A 7 6.87 -10.50 -11.06
C THR A 7 6.50 -9.75 -9.79
N ILE A 8 7.46 -9.05 -9.18
CA ILE A 8 7.22 -8.22 -8.01
C ILE A 8 6.69 -6.86 -8.45
N ASN A 9 5.44 -6.57 -8.07
CA ASN A 9 4.83 -5.26 -8.23
C ASN A 9 5.04 -4.41 -6.96
N LEU A 10 5.52 -3.18 -7.19
CA LEU A 10 5.85 -2.21 -6.16
C LEU A 10 4.89 -1.03 -6.22
N SER A 11 4.50 -0.55 -5.05
CA SER A 11 3.74 0.67 -4.83
C SER A 11 4.65 1.78 -4.28
N ALA A 12 4.15 3.02 -4.27
CA ALA A 12 4.85 4.13 -3.62
C ALA A 12 5.17 3.85 -2.13
N GLY A 13 4.29 3.13 -1.42
CA GLY A 13 4.52 2.74 -0.03
C GLY A 13 5.72 1.81 0.13
N ASP A 14 5.97 0.93 -0.84
CA ASP A 14 7.12 0.01 -0.81
C ASP A 14 8.44 0.76 -0.99
N LEU A 15 8.46 1.75 -1.88
CA LEU A 15 9.63 2.62 -2.07
C LEU A 15 9.92 3.44 -0.80
N VAL A 16 8.90 4.06 -0.21
CA VAL A 16 9.06 4.80 1.05
C VAL A 16 9.54 3.86 2.17
N GLY A 17 9.00 2.64 2.25
CA GLY A 17 9.47 1.61 3.18
C GLY A 17 10.94 1.28 3.01
N HIS A 18 11.39 1.09 1.76
CA HIS A 18 12.80 0.81 1.43
C HIS A 18 13.72 1.98 1.82
N LEU A 19 13.34 3.21 1.46
CA LEU A 19 14.12 4.42 1.78
C LEU A 19 14.24 4.65 3.29
N ASN A 20 13.22 4.27 4.06
CA ASN A 20 13.24 4.36 5.51
C ASN A 20 14.03 3.21 6.16
N CYS A 21 13.95 1.99 5.62
CA CYS A 21 14.61 0.81 6.16
C CYS A 21 14.79 -0.28 5.09
N GLY A 22 16.02 -0.46 4.61
CA GLY A 22 16.31 -1.49 3.60
C GLY A 22 15.95 -2.92 4.04
N TYR A 23 16.07 -3.22 5.33
CA TYR A 23 15.70 -4.54 5.88
C TYR A 23 14.19 -4.83 5.79
N LEU A 24 13.35 -3.79 5.80
CA LEU A 24 11.90 -3.96 5.63
C LEU A 24 11.58 -4.55 4.25
N THR A 25 12.32 -4.15 3.21
CA THR A 25 12.16 -4.70 1.85
C THR A 25 12.43 -6.20 1.80
N GLU A 26 13.43 -6.70 2.52
CA GLU A 26 13.70 -8.15 2.59
C GLU A 26 12.55 -8.93 3.24
N LEU A 27 11.97 -8.37 4.31
CA LEU A 27 10.80 -8.96 4.96
C LEU A 27 9.58 -8.95 4.05
N ASP A 28 9.33 -7.84 3.36
CA ASP A 28 8.22 -7.71 2.42
C ASP A 28 8.35 -8.68 1.25
N LEU A 29 9.57 -8.92 0.73
CA LEU A 29 9.83 -9.92 -0.31
C LEU A 29 9.52 -11.35 0.18
N LYS A 30 9.94 -11.69 1.40
CA LYS A 30 9.62 -13.00 1.99
C LYS A 30 8.11 -13.19 2.15
N VAL A 31 7.38 -12.14 2.53
CA VAL A 31 5.91 -12.17 2.60
C VAL A 31 5.30 -12.33 1.20
N ALA A 32 5.77 -11.57 0.21
CA ALA A 32 5.26 -11.63 -1.17
C ALA A 32 5.50 -12.99 -1.83
N ASN A 33 6.59 -13.69 -1.47
CA ASN A 33 6.91 -15.03 -1.94
C ASN A 33 6.28 -16.15 -1.08
N GLY A 34 5.45 -15.82 -0.08
CA GLY A 34 4.79 -16.80 0.79
C GLY A 34 5.72 -17.51 1.80
N GLN A 35 6.95 -17.02 1.98
CA GLN A 35 7.92 -17.56 2.94
C GLN A 35 7.65 -17.09 4.37
N LEU A 36 7.00 -15.93 4.53
CA LEU A 36 6.55 -15.39 5.81
C LEU A 36 5.06 -15.01 5.74
N GLN A 37 4.38 -15.11 6.88
CA GLN A 37 3.03 -14.60 7.01
C GLN A 37 3.08 -13.10 7.32
N LYS A 38 2.23 -12.33 6.65
CA LYS A 38 2.07 -10.91 6.98
C LYS A 38 1.46 -10.77 8.39
N PRO A 39 1.99 -9.88 9.25
CA PRO A 39 1.37 -9.60 10.53
C PRO A 39 -0.09 -9.16 10.35
N LYS A 40 -0.98 -9.66 11.20
CA LYS A 40 -2.37 -9.19 11.20
C LYS A 40 -2.39 -7.72 11.62
N PRO A 41 -2.97 -6.83 10.81
CA PRO A 41 -3.06 -5.43 11.18
C PRO A 41 -3.89 -5.31 12.46
N LYS A 42 -3.39 -4.54 13.42
CA LYS A 42 -4.17 -4.19 14.59
C LYS A 42 -5.31 -3.27 14.14
N ILE A 43 -6.54 -3.74 14.25
CA ILE A 43 -7.72 -2.99 13.82
C ILE A 43 -7.99 -1.91 14.85
N TYR A 44 -7.54 -0.69 14.56
CA TYR A 44 -7.95 0.48 15.32
C TYR A 44 -9.13 1.14 14.60
N PRO A 45 -10.22 1.48 15.30
CA PRO A 45 -11.40 2.10 14.68
C PRO A 45 -11.06 3.34 13.85
N VAL A 46 -10.07 4.14 14.28
CA VAL A 46 -9.61 5.34 13.57
C VAL A 46 -9.03 5.06 12.18
N LEU A 47 -8.45 3.88 11.95
CA LEU A 47 -7.88 3.52 10.64
C LEU A 47 -8.96 3.37 9.58
N ALA A 48 -10.16 2.90 9.95
CA ALA A 48 -11.29 2.83 9.03
C ALA A 48 -11.73 4.23 8.59
N THR A 49 -11.82 5.17 9.53
CA THR A 49 -12.15 6.58 9.23
C THR A 49 -11.08 7.23 8.35
N LEU A 50 -9.79 6.94 8.56
CA LEU A 50 -8.73 7.46 7.70
C LEU A 50 -8.81 6.92 6.27
N ALA A 51 -9.10 5.62 6.12
CA ALA A 51 -9.25 4.99 4.81
C ALA A 51 -10.45 5.55 4.01
N GLU A 52 -11.58 5.79 4.69
CA GLU A 52 -12.75 6.43 4.06
C GLU A 52 -12.41 7.84 3.57
N ARG A 53 -11.73 8.63 4.41
CA ARG A 53 -11.32 10.01 4.04
C ARG A 53 -10.35 10.02 2.86
N SER A 54 -9.39 9.09 2.81
CA SER A 54 -8.45 9.02 1.69
C SER A 54 -9.17 8.67 0.39
N ALA A 55 -10.08 7.69 0.41
CA ALA A 55 -10.84 7.30 -0.78
C ALA A 55 -11.72 8.45 -1.29
N LEU A 56 -12.39 9.18 -0.39
CA LEU A 56 -13.20 10.34 -0.77
C LEU A 56 -12.35 11.47 -1.36
N HIS A 57 -11.14 11.69 -0.84
CA HIS A 57 -10.22 12.67 -1.39
C HIS A 57 -9.79 12.30 -2.82
N GLU A 58 -9.40 11.04 -3.03
CA GLU A 58 -9.00 10.54 -4.35
C GLU A 58 -10.14 10.66 -5.37
N GLN A 59 -11.36 10.25 -4.99
CA GLN A 59 -12.53 10.36 -5.88
C GLN A 59 -12.81 11.82 -6.26
N ARG A 60 -12.80 12.74 -5.29
CA ARG A 60 -13.02 14.17 -5.54
C ARG A 60 -11.97 14.74 -6.47
N TYR A 61 -10.71 14.31 -6.33
CA TYR A 61 -9.63 14.75 -7.20
C TYR A 61 -9.83 14.25 -8.64
N ILE A 62 -10.21 12.98 -8.82
CA ILE A 62 -10.53 12.43 -10.15
C ILE A 62 -11.71 13.18 -10.78
N ASP A 63 -12.77 13.45 -10.01
CA ASP A 63 -13.94 14.18 -10.51
C ASP A 63 -13.60 15.62 -10.89
N HIS A 64 -12.69 16.27 -10.14
CA HIS A 64 -12.17 17.59 -10.49
C HIS A 64 -11.42 17.54 -11.83
N LEU A 65 -10.52 16.57 -12.03
CA LEU A 65 -9.78 16.40 -13.29
C LEU A 65 -10.70 16.13 -14.48
N ARG A 66 -11.75 15.33 -14.30
CA ARG A 66 -12.75 15.03 -15.35
C ARG A 66 -13.57 16.23 -15.78
N LYS A 67 -13.82 17.18 -14.89
CA LYS A 67 -14.59 18.41 -15.18
C LYS A 67 -13.75 19.51 -15.83
N GLY A 68 -12.42 19.41 -15.75
CA GLY A 68 -11.47 20.37 -16.32
C GLY A 68 -10.80 19.90 -17.62
N ALA A 69 -11.29 18.82 -18.24
CA ALA A 69 -10.85 18.29 -19.53
C ALA A 69 -11.87 18.61 -20.63
#